data_AF-A0A6L9XVR2-F1
#
_entry.id   AF-A0A6L9XVR2-F1
#
_cell.length_a   1.000
_cell.length_b   1.000
_cell.length_c   1.000
_cell.angle_alpha   90.00
_cell.angle_beta   90.00
_cell.angle_gamma   90.00
#
_symmetry.space_group_name_H-M   'P 1'
#
loop_
_entity.id
_entity.type
_entity.pdbx_description
1 polymer ?
#
loop_
_entity_poly.entity_id
_entity_poly.type
_entity_poly.pdbx_seq_one_letter_code
_entity_poly.pdbx_strand_id
1 'polypeptide(L)'
;MATVKYENWEAGRRVFYSEFESWVKRYDTRQVLIALAGYSASQAEFEGFQDAWRMIAPWTVSGIARQAIISSTRSGDRPFDERGFHRAVNLFKQVDVTPPKGFELYPFLAGVAHEQFSYQLSAKEDLSRTLAVLLDTPTCDPRQKSEAELDELLGSPIRDLATSTFVLYGIAKASHGIVTREAITNIVHESPELLPSLESLLGTLTRLSATVDEARKDAVSVRQLKGGLQKYGYNPLTRTPFIRLSDDVFAAPQTHFILQSCSLETVYYLGQRFWPATFGSDLGLRIEAYTGRQLRQTGDLEVRSEIKWKGKKSIDWFIFTPSATILIECKSAHTTLDARAGAATGAQDVASKVGPAITQINKTVGEIRNHNPAFVGIPADRPFVGLVVTAEPIYASNSAEVRQLMPSPDVPVFIMSMRDLESFATLAPDLLGSTVLQIASDPYLSTIDAFSAIKEVLGPYRVGEPNKLIDEAFKKHVLPSSWRSPNKR
;
A
#
# COMPACT_ATOMS: atom_id res chain seq x y z
N MET A 1 -17.23 -1.06 31.74
CA MET A 1 -17.87 -0.67 30.47
C MET A 1 -19.13 -1.49 30.31
N ALA A 2 -20.31 -0.85 30.31
CA ALA A 2 -21.56 -1.54 30.04
C ALA A 2 -21.62 -1.93 28.55
N THR A 3 -21.91 -3.19 28.25
CA THR A 3 -22.05 -3.68 26.89
C THR A 3 -23.31 -3.07 26.28
N VAL A 4 -23.16 -1.94 25.56
CA VAL A 4 -24.24 -1.35 24.78
C VAL A 4 -24.67 -2.39 23.75
N LYS A 5 -25.89 -2.91 23.87
CA LYS A 5 -26.50 -3.79 22.85
C LYS A 5 -26.71 -2.94 21.59
N TYR A 6 -25.88 -3.17 20.58
CA TYR A 6 -26.00 -2.56 19.27
C TYR A 6 -27.20 -3.17 18.52
N GLU A 7 -28.36 -2.54 18.59
CA GLU A 7 -29.49 -2.88 17.73
C GLU A 7 -29.22 -2.34 16.31
N ASN A 8 -28.99 -3.25 15.36
CA ASN A 8 -28.85 -2.91 13.95
C ASN A 8 -30.24 -2.72 13.32
N TRP A 9 -30.88 -1.59 13.63
CA TRP A 9 -32.26 -1.26 13.23
C TRP A 9 -32.46 -1.08 11.71
N GLU A 10 -31.43 -1.25 10.89
CA GLU A 10 -31.50 -1.17 9.42
C GLU A 10 -31.14 -2.47 8.69
N ALA A 11 -31.02 -3.59 9.39
CA ALA A 11 -30.71 -4.87 8.76
C ALA A 11 -31.69 -5.16 7.60
N GLY A 12 -31.17 -5.20 6.37
CA GLY A 12 -31.92 -5.51 5.15
C GLY A 12 -32.35 -4.31 4.28
N ARG A 13 -32.11 -3.06 4.69
CA ARG A 13 -32.37 -1.88 3.85
C ARG A 13 -31.18 -1.56 2.96
N ARG A 14 -31.42 -1.23 1.68
CA ARG A 14 -30.40 -0.64 0.79
C ARG A 14 -30.17 0.83 1.18
N VAL A 15 -28.94 1.18 1.54
CA VAL A 15 -28.54 2.57 1.82
C VAL A 15 -27.84 3.13 0.59
N PHE A 16 -28.36 4.24 0.04
CA PHE A 16 -27.69 4.97 -1.03
C PHE A 16 -26.57 5.84 -0.47
N TYR A 17 -25.49 6.05 -1.24
CA TYR A 17 -24.39 6.92 -0.82
C TYR A 17 -24.86 8.35 -0.51
N SER A 18 -25.85 8.87 -1.24
CA SER A 18 -26.45 10.19 -1.00
C SER A 18 -27.13 10.32 0.35
N GLU A 19 -27.63 9.23 0.93
CA GLU A 19 -28.20 9.23 2.28
C GLU A 19 -27.10 9.36 3.34
N PHE A 20 -26.02 8.60 3.20
CA PHE A 20 -24.82 8.72 4.03
C PHE A 20 -24.25 10.15 3.96
N GLU A 21 -24.09 10.69 2.76
CA GLU A 21 -23.66 12.07 2.53
C GLU A 21 -24.58 13.08 3.23
N SER A 22 -25.89 12.94 3.05
CA SER A 22 -26.89 13.83 3.66
C SER A 22 -26.91 13.75 5.19
N TRP A 23 -26.48 12.62 5.76
CA TRP A 23 -26.31 12.47 7.20
C TRP A 23 -25.08 13.21 7.71
N VAL A 24 -23.92 12.99 7.07
CA VAL A 24 -22.64 13.62 7.47
C VAL A 24 -22.72 15.15 7.35
N LYS A 25 -23.41 15.67 6.32
CA LYS A 25 -23.65 17.10 6.09
C LYS A 25 -24.32 17.87 7.23
N ARG A 26 -24.96 17.16 8.18
CA ARG A 26 -25.72 17.80 9.28
C ARG A 26 -24.82 18.30 10.41
N TYR A 27 -23.57 17.87 10.46
CA TYR A 27 -22.66 18.12 11.57
C TYR A 27 -21.59 19.13 11.21
N ASP A 28 -21.09 19.84 12.21
CA ASP A 28 -19.90 20.68 12.06
C ASP A 28 -18.70 19.82 11.65
N THR A 29 -18.06 20.18 10.54
CA THR A 29 -16.94 19.40 9.99
C THR A 29 -15.77 19.35 10.99
N ARG A 30 -15.47 20.44 11.69
CA ARG A 30 -14.38 20.46 12.66
C ARG A 30 -14.63 19.49 13.81
N GLN A 31 -15.83 19.46 14.37
CA GLN A 31 -16.21 18.49 15.40
C GLN A 31 -16.12 17.04 14.91
N VAL A 32 -16.58 16.76 13.68
CA VAL A 32 -16.44 15.42 13.08
C VAL A 32 -14.97 15.03 13.01
N LEU A 33 -14.10 15.88 12.46
CA LEU A 33 -12.68 15.56 12.29
C LEU A 33 -11.95 15.36 13.62
N ILE A 34 -12.26 16.16 14.65
CA ILE A 34 -11.70 15.99 16.01
C ILE A 34 -12.14 14.65 16.60
N ALA A 35 -13.44 14.31 16.52
CA ALA A 35 -13.95 13.07 17.07
C ALA A 35 -13.35 11.84 16.39
N LEU A 36 -13.22 11.89 15.06
CA LEU A 36 -12.58 10.81 14.29
C LEU A 36 -11.09 10.69 14.60
N ALA A 37 -10.38 11.81 14.80
CA ALA A 37 -8.98 11.81 15.20
C ALA A 37 -8.77 11.14 16.57
N GLY A 38 -9.62 11.47 17.55
CA GLY A 38 -9.62 10.81 18.86
C GLY A 38 -9.89 9.31 18.76
N TYR A 39 -10.88 8.92 17.96
CA TYR A 39 -11.17 7.50 17.73
C TYR A 39 -9.99 6.78 17.07
N SER A 40 -9.44 7.31 15.97
CA SER A 40 -8.32 6.69 15.25
C SER A 40 -7.08 6.54 16.13
N ALA A 41 -6.75 7.58 16.90
CA ALA A 41 -5.63 7.55 17.84
C ALA A 41 -5.77 6.47 18.93
N SER A 42 -7.00 6.07 19.28
CA SER A 42 -7.24 4.99 20.25
C SER A 42 -7.03 3.57 19.69
N GLN A 43 -6.96 3.40 18.36
CA GLN A 43 -6.83 2.08 17.74
C GLN A 43 -5.36 1.62 17.71
N ALA A 44 -5.10 0.32 17.86
CA ALA A 44 -3.79 -0.23 17.53
C ALA A 44 -3.67 -0.37 15.98
N GLU A 45 -2.65 0.26 15.38
CA GLU A 45 -2.47 0.28 13.91
C GLU A 45 -1.10 -0.28 13.46
N PHE A 46 -0.14 -0.41 14.37
CA PHE A 46 1.25 -0.76 14.02
C PHE A 46 1.47 -2.26 13.77
N GLU A 47 0.61 -3.14 14.30
CA GLU A 47 0.77 -4.60 14.30
C GLU A 47 -0.18 -5.35 13.34
N GLY A 48 -0.92 -4.62 12.48
CA GLY A 48 -1.86 -5.20 11.53
C GLY A 48 -3.29 -5.37 12.09
N PHE A 49 -4.05 -6.33 11.55
CA PHE A 49 -5.49 -6.51 11.83
C PHE A 49 -5.78 -6.70 13.33
N GLN A 50 -6.81 -6.00 13.83
CA GLN A 50 -7.23 -6.05 15.22
C GLN A 50 -8.70 -6.51 15.34
N ASP A 51 -9.01 -7.34 16.34
CA ASP A 51 -10.40 -7.77 16.60
C ASP A 51 -11.34 -6.59 16.92
N ALA A 52 -10.80 -5.50 17.45
CA ALA A 52 -11.53 -4.25 17.70
C ALA A 52 -12.16 -3.66 16.41
N TRP A 53 -11.57 -3.93 15.24
CA TRP A 53 -12.07 -3.41 13.95
C TRP A 53 -13.41 -4.02 13.54
N ARG A 54 -13.83 -5.15 14.15
CA ARG A 54 -15.16 -5.73 13.93
C ARG A 54 -16.27 -4.71 14.27
N MET A 55 -16.04 -3.85 15.26
CA MET A 55 -17.01 -2.83 15.68
C MET A 55 -17.01 -1.61 14.79
N ILE A 56 -15.86 -0.94 14.62
CA ILE A 56 -15.70 0.22 13.74
C ILE A 56 -14.33 0.08 13.07
N ALA A 57 -14.36 -0.12 11.77
CA ALA A 57 -13.15 -0.34 10.99
C ALA A 57 -12.48 0.99 10.60
N PRO A 58 -11.14 1.04 10.48
CA PRO A 58 -10.41 2.28 10.19
C PRO A 58 -10.76 2.89 8.82
N TRP A 59 -11.12 2.06 7.82
CA TRP A 59 -11.62 2.56 6.53
C TRP A 59 -13.00 3.21 6.62
N THR A 60 -13.82 2.83 7.62
CA THR A 60 -15.09 3.52 7.87
C THR A 60 -14.84 4.92 8.43
N VAL A 61 -13.91 5.05 9.37
CA VAL A 61 -13.48 6.34 9.93
C VAL A 61 -12.96 7.26 8.83
N SER A 62 -12.10 6.74 7.95
CA SER A 62 -11.55 7.54 6.84
C SER A 62 -12.61 7.93 5.81
N GLY A 63 -13.59 7.06 5.52
CA GLY A 63 -14.74 7.36 4.68
C GLY A 63 -15.62 8.49 5.23
N ILE A 64 -15.90 8.50 6.55
CA ILE A 64 -16.63 9.58 7.22
C ILE A 64 -15.82 10.89 7.16
N ALA A 65 -14.52 10.84 7.47
CA ALA A 65 -13.65 12.01 7.40
C ALA A 65 -13.62 12.61 6.00
N ARG A 66 -13.45 11.78 4.95
CA ARG A 66 -13.51 12.20 3.55
C ARG A 66 -14.84 12.86 3.20
N GLN A 67 -15.95 12.31 3.68
CA GLN A 67 -17.25 12.90 3.38
C GLN A 67 -17.45 14.24 4.08
N ALA A 68 -16.96 14.41 5.31
CA ALA A 68 -17.06 15.67 6.08
C ALA A 68 -16.28 16.81 5.41
N ILE A 69 -14.95 16.65 5.26
CA ILE A 69 -14.28 16.72 3.97
C ILE A 69 -14.95 17.50 2.82
N ILE A 70 -15.41 16.69 1.86
CA ILE A 70 -16.07 17.10 0.62
C ILE A 70 -17.31 17.96 0.88
N SER A 71 -18.06 17.63 1.93
CA SER A 71 -19.39 18.18 2.19
C SER A 71 -19.42 19.50 2.95
N SER A 72 -18.27 19.98 3.41
CA SER A 72 -18.10 21.11 4.33
C SER A 72 -18.84 22.41 3.91
N THR A 73 -20.12 22.54 4.15
CA THR A 73 -20.77 23.85 4.23
C THR A 73 -20.69 24.29 5.68
N ARG A 74 -20.35 25.56 5.97
CA ARG A 74 -20.24 26.12 7.34
C ARG A 74 -21.58 26.11 8.14
N SER A 75 -22.55 25.30 7.73
CA SER A 75 -23.96 25.32 8.14
C SER A 75 -24.37 24.15 9.03
N GLY A 76 -23.43 23.32 9.48
CA GLY A 76 -23.72 22.23 10.41
C GLY A 76 -23.78 22.75 11.85
N ASP A 77 -24.96 23.13 12.32
CA ASP A 77 -25.13 23.65 13.70
C ASP A 77 -25.24 22.51 14.75
N ARG A 78 -25.28 21.25 14.31
CA ARG A 78 -25.49 20.10 15.20
C ARG A 78 -24.16 19.56 15.74
N PRO A 79 -24.04 19.33 17.05
CA PRO A 79 -22.87 18.68 17.62
C PRO A 79 -22.75 17.23 17.13
N PHE A 80 -21.51 16.77 16.88
CA PHE A 80 -21.24 15.40 16.49
C PHE A 80 -21.04 14.51 17.72
N ASP A 81 -22.15 14.04 18.27
CA ASP A 81 -22.21 13.16 19.44
C ASP A 81 -22.00 11.67 19.10
N GLU A 82 -21.93 10.82 20.12
CA GLU A 82 -21.76 9.36 19.99
C GLU A 82 -22.83 8.71 19.09
N ARG A 83 -24.08 9.20 19.19
CA ARG A 83 -25.19 8.73 18.34
C ARG A 83 -24.96 9.11 16.88
N GLY A 84 -24.54 10.34 16.61
CA GLY A 84 -24.20 10.83 15.29
C GLY A 84 -23.07 10.02 14.65
N PHE A 85 -22.03 9.72 15.43
CA PHE A 85 -20.90 8.89 15.04
C PHE A 85 -21.32 7.46 14.70
N HIS A 86 -22.00 6.74 15.60
CA HIS A 86 -22.44 5.37 15.31
C HIS A 86 -23.42 5.29 14.14
N ARG A 87 -24.27 6.31 13.97
CA ARG A 87 -25.16 6.38 12.82
C ARG A 87 -24.41 6.55 11.51
N ALA A 88 -23.38 7.41 11.47
CA ALA A 88 -22.53 7.58 10.30
C ALA A 88 -21.78 6.29 9.95
N VAL A 89 -21.27 5.57 10.95
CA VAL A 89 -20.63 4.26 10.79
C VAL A 89 -21.58 3.26 10.15
N ASN A 90 -22.80 3.12 10.68
CA ASN A 90 -23.78 2.16 10.17
C ASN A 90 -24.19 2.49 8.73
N LEU A 91 -24.47 3.76 8.44
CA LEU A 91 -24.80 4.20 7.08
C LEU A 91 -23.67 3.91 6.10
N PHE A 92 -22.42 4.20 6.45
CA PHE A 92 -21.27 3.95 5.58
C PHE A 92 -21.07 2.44 5.30
N LYS A 93 -21.20 1.60 6.34
CA LYS A 93 -21.08 0.14 6.22
C LYS A 93 -22.16 -0.45 5.29
N GLN A 94 -23.35 0.14 5.28
CA GLN A 94 -24.51 -0.36 4.53
C GLN A 94 -24.67 0.25 3.13
N VAL A 95 -23.78 1.16 2.71
CA VAL A 95 -23.81 1.72 1.36
C VAL A 95 -23.85 0.59 0.34
N ASP A 96 -24.91 0.56 -0.47
CA ASP A 96 -25.07 -0.39 -1.56
C ASP A 96 -24.10 -0.03 -2.69
N VAL A 97 -23.06 -0.85 -2.84
CA VAL A 97 -22.06 -0.75 -3.90
C VAL A 97 -22.39 -1.65 -5.09
N THR A 98 -23.52 -2.36 -5.07
CA THR A 98 -23.91 -3.29 -6.13
C THR A 98 -24.18 -2.51 -7.42
N PRO A 99 -23.50 -2.83 -8.54
CA PRO A 99 -23.80 -2.22 -9.82
C PRO A 99 -25.26 -2.46 -10.23
N PRO A 100 -25.88 -1.54 -11.01
CA PRO A 100 -27.26 -1.71 -11.50
C PRO A 100 -27.47 -2.98 -12.34
N LYS A 101 -26.40 -3.51 -12.94
CA LYS A 101 -26.43 -4.71 -13.80
C LYS A 101 -26.38 -6.04 -13.04
N GLY A 102 -26.32 -6.00 -11.70
CA GLY A 102 -26.23 -7.19 -10.86
C GLY A 102 -24.88 -7.31 -10.15
N PHE A 103 -24.74 -8.38 -9.36
CA PHE A 103 -23.51 -8.67 -8.62
C PHE A 103 -22.47 -9.31 -9.54
N GLU A 104 -21.30 -8.69 -9.62
CA GLU A 104 -20.11 -9.28 -10.23
C GLU A 104 -19.04 -9.41 -9.13
N LEU A 105 -18.41 -10.58 -9.03
CA LEU A 105 -17.51 -10.90 -7.92
C LEU A 105 -16.25 -10.02 -7.94
N TYR A 106 -15.59 -9.88 -9.08
CA TYR A 106 -14.37 -9.08 -9.20
C TYR A 106 -14.58 -7.59 -8.81
N PRO A 107 -15.56 -6.85 -9.40
CA PRO A 107 -15.91 -5.49 -8.97
C PRO A 107 -16.09 -5.35 -7.45
N PHE A 108 -16.84 -6.27 -6.85
CA PHE A 108 -17.10 -6.25 -5.43
C PHE A 108 -15.80 -6.46 -4.61
N LEU A 109 -15.03 -7.50 -4.94
CA LEU A 109 -13.80 -7.84 -4.24
C LEU A 109 -12.72 -6.76 -4.39
N ALA A 110 -12.56 -6.17 -5.58
CA ALA A 110 -11.57 -5.13 -5.83
C ALA A 110 -11.82 -3.90 -4.93
N GLY A 111 -13.06 -3.40 -4.92
CA GLY A 111 -13.47 -2.27 -4.07
C GLY A 111 -13.23 -2.54 -2.58
N VAL A 112 -13.66 -3.72 -2.12
CA VAL A 112 -13.48 -4.15 -0.72
C VAL A 112 -12.01 -4.31 -0.37
N ALA A 113 -11.22 -4.97 -1.20
CA ALA A 113 -9.81 -5.24 -0.93
C ALA A 113 -8.99 -3.95 -0.89
N HIS A 114 -9.17 -3.03 -1.85
CA HIS A 114 -8.47 -1.75 -1.85
C HIS A 114 -8.90 -0.83 -0.69
N GLU A 115 -10.15 -0.92 -0.23
CA GLU A 115 -10.61 -0.20 0.96
C GLU A 115 -10.00 -0.77 2.25
N GLN A 116 -9.91 -2.09 2.39
CA GLN A 116 -9.62 -2.74 3.67
C GLN A 116 -8.16 -3.16 3.84
N PHE A 117 -7.55 -3.73 2.82
CA PHE A 117 -6.28 -4.47 2.99
C PHE A 117 -5.09 -3.54 3.18
N SER A 118 -5.17 -2.29 2.71
CA SER A 118 -4.14 -1.26 2.96
C SER A 118 -3.96 -0.93 4.45
N TYR A 119 -4.97 -1.17 5.29
CA TYR A 119 -4.88 -1.02 6.75
C TYR A 119 -4.25 -2.24 7.43
N GLN A 120 -4.23 -3.39 6.76
CA GLN A 120 -3.67 -4.64 7.30
C GLN A 120 -2.17 -4.77 6.99
N LEU A 121 -1.58 -3.76 6.35
CA LEU A 121 -0.16 -3.72 6.03
C LEU A 121 0.64 -3.26 7.24
N SER A 122 1.86 -3.81 7.38
CA SER A 122 2.80 -3.34 8.39
C SER A 122 3.39 -2.01 7.95
N ALA A 123 3.05 -0.94 8.68
CA ALA A 123 3.60 0.39 8.40
C ALA A 123 5.13 0.40 8.48
N LYS A 124 5.72 -0.39 9.39
CA LYS A 124 7.18 -0.59 9.47
C LYS A 124 7.73 -1.10 8.13
N GLU A 125 7.15 -2.15 7.58
CA GLU A 125 7.60 -2.75 6.33
C GLU A 125 7.44 -1.78 5.17
N ASP A 126 6.31 -1.08 5.07
CA ASP A 126 6.02 -0.13 4.00
C ASP A 126 6.99 1.05 3.98
N LEU A 127 7.26 1.66 5.14
CA LEU A 127 8.24 2.74 5.29
C LEU A 127 9.64 2.26 4.91
N SER A 128 10.05 1.11 5.45
CA SER A 128 11.38 0.55 5.23
C SER A 128 11.60 0.16 3.78
N ARG A 129 10.61 -0.46 3.14
CA ARG A 129 10.64 -0.82 1.72
C ARG A 129 10.80 0.42 0.85
N THR A 130 10.05 1.47 1.13
CA THR A 130 10.14 2.72 0.36
C THR A 130 11.55 3.29 0.41
N LEU A 131 12.16 3.35 1.59
CA LEU A 131 13.52 3.85 1.76
C LEU A 131 14.56 2.90 1.16
N ALA A 132 14.37 1.58 1.28
CA ALA A 132 15.26 0.59 0.70
C ALA A 132 15.27 0.65 -0.85
N VAL A 133 14.10 0.86 -1.47
CA VAL A 133 13.95 1.02 -2.92
C VAL A 133 14.55 2.35 -3.40
N LEU A 134 14.29 3.45 -2.69
CA LEU A 134 14.69 4.78 -3.14
C LEU A 134 16.15 5.14 -2.80
N LEU A 135 16.67 4.68 -1.67
CA LEU A 135 17.97 5.10 -1.16
C LEU A 135 19.04 4.01 -1.22
N ASP A 136 18.68 2.76 -0.96
CA ASP A 136 19.65 1.68 -0.84
C ASP A 136 19.80 0.84 -2.11
N THR A 137 18.93 1.02 -3.09
CA THR A 137 18.91 0.22 -4.32
C THR A 137 19.46 1.03 -5.49
N PRO A 138 20.77 0.92 -5.79
CA PRO A 138 21.33 1.54 -6.98
C PRO A 138 20.81 0.84 -8.24
N THR A 139 20.63 1.62 -9.30
CA THR A 139 20.43 1.11 -10.65
C THR A 139 21.64 1.50 -11.50
N CYS A 140 21.82 0.81 -12.63
CA CYS A 140 22.84 1.19 -13.61
C CYS A 140 22.36 2.26 -14.60
N ASP A 141 21.16 2.84 -14.41
CA ASP A 141 20.64 3.89 -15.29
C ASP A 141 21.15 5.27 -14.83
N PRO A 142 21.88 6.01 -15.68
CA PRO A 142 22.38 7.34 -15.34
C PRO A 142 21.28 8.38 -15.12
N ARG A 143 20.02 8.08 -15.50
CA ARG A 143 18.85 8.96 -15.30
C ARG A 143 18.16 8.73 -13.95
N GLN A 144 18.69 7.83 -13.14
CA GLN A 144 18.17 7.55 -11.81
C GLN A 144 18.08 8.83 -10.98
N LYS A 145 16.93 9.05 -10.33
CA LYS A 145 16.76 10.22 -9.46
C LYS A 145 17.69 10.16 -8.26
N SER A 146 18.50 11.19 -8.08
CA SER A 146 19.40 11.34 -6.95
C SER A 146 18.63 11.57 -5.64
N GLU A 147 19.29 11.36 -4.49
CA GLU A 147 18.71 11.68 -3.19
C GLU A 147 18.30 13.17 -3.11
N ALA A 148 19.15 14.08 -3.62
CA ALA A 148 18.84 15.51 -3.66
C ALA A 148 17.61 15.86 -4.52
N GLU A 149 17.42 15.19 -5.66
CA GLU A 149 16.20 15.36 -6.46
C GLU A 149 14.96 14.86 -5.69
N LEU A 150 15.07 13.73 -4.99
CA LEU A 150 13.98 13.22 -4.15
C LEU A 150 13.67 14.17 -2.98
N ASP A 151 14.69 14.79 -2.39
CA ASP A 151 14.52 15.79 -1.34
C ASP A 151 13.78 17.03 -1.86
N GLU A 152 14.09 17.47 -3.08
CA GLU A 152 13.36 18.55 -3.75
C GLU A 152 11.89 18.17 -3.99
N LEU A 153 11.63 16.96 -4.51
CA LEU A 153 10.26 16.44 -4.70
C LEU A 153 9.46 16.45 -3.39
N LEU A 154 10.11 16.04 -2.29
CA LEU A 154 9.49 15.89 -0.99
C LEU A 154 9.51 17.18 -0.16
N GLY A 155 10.19 18.24 -0.62
CA GLY A 155 10.37 19.50 0.09
C GLY A 155 11.12 19.38 1.42
N SER A 156 11.79 18.25 1.65
CA SER A 156 12.54 17.93 2.87
C SER A 156 13.44 16.72 2.62
N PRO A 157 14.56 16.55 3.35
CA PRO A 157 15.37 15.35 3.24
C PRO A 157 14.52 14.09 3.47
N ILE A 158 14.53 13.15 2.54
CA ILE A 158 13.68 11.95 2.58
C ILE A 158 13.89 11.11 3.85
N ARG A 159 15.11 11.09 4.38
CA ARG A 159 15.45 10.42 5.65
C ARG A 159 14.79 11.10 6.85
N ASP A 160 14.83 12.42 6.86
CA ASP A 160 14.21 13.25 7.88
C ASP A 160 12.70 13.12 7.81
N LEU A 161 12.14 13.11 6.61
CA LEU A 161 10.71 12.95 6.39
C LEU A 161 10.19 11.63 6.98
N ALA A 162 10.88 10.51 6.73
CA ALA A 162 10.46 9.21 7.25
C ALA A 162 10.50 9.17 8.79
N THR A 163 11.58 9.68 9.40
CA THR A 163 11.73 9.73 10.86
C THR A 163 10.69 10.68 11.48
N SER A 164 10.53 11.87 10.91
CA SER A 164 9.56 12.88 11.35
C SER A 164 8.13 12.38 11.23
N THR A 165 7.80 11.64 10.17
CA THR A 165 6.48 11.02 9.98
C THR A 165 6.20 9.98 11.08
N PHE A 166 7.18 9.15 11.42
CA PHE A 166 7.05 8.17 12.50
C PHE A 166 6.88 8.84 13.89
N VAL A 167 7.63 9.91 14.16
CA VAL A 167 7.51 10.69 15.41
C VAL A 167 6.16 11.41 15.48
N LEU A 168 5.73 12.08 14.41
CA LEU A 168 4.43 12.76 14.34
C LEU A 168 3.26 11.78 14.50
N TYR A 169 3.39 10.57 13.98
CA TYR A 169 2.45 9.49 14.27
C TYR A 169 2.39 9.21 15.78
N GLY A 170 3.52 8.99 16.44
CA GLY A 170 3.58 8.76 17.89
C GLY A 170 2.97 9.90 18.70
N ILE A 171 3.26 11.16 18.35
CA ILE A 171 2.66 12.34 18.97
C ILE A 171 1.14 12.36 18.75
N ALA A 172 0.67 12.09 17.54
CA ALA A 172 -0.76 12.02 17.26
C ALA A 172 -1.44 10.91 18.09
N LYS A 173 -0.82 9.75 18.27
CA LYS A 173 -1.36 8.69 19.14
C LYS A 173 -1.44 9.14 20.60
N ALA A 174 -0.37 9.75 21.12
CA ALA A 174 -0.28 10.22 22.49
C ALA A 174 -1.27 11.36 22.81
N SER A 175 -1.58 12.19 21.80
CA SER A 175 -2.42 13.38 21.96
C SER A 175 -3.84 13.21 21.39
N HIS A 176 -4.37 11.98 21.39
CA HIS A 176 -5.73 11.68 20.92
C HIS A 176 -6.03 12.23 19.51
N GLY A 177 -5.06 12.13 18.61
CA GLY A 177 -5.14 12.56 17.22
C GLY A 177 -5.03 14.07 17.03
N ILE A 178 -4.85 14.86 18.10
CA ILE A 178 -4.68 16.31 18.04
C ILE A 178 -3.22 16.67 18.30
N VAL A 179 -2.54 17.18 17.28
CA VAL A 179 -1.15 17.60 17.37
C VAL A 179 -1.11 19.12 17.49
N THR A 180 -0.30 19.62 18.44
CA THR A 180 -0.02 21.05 18.58
C THR A 180 1.46 21.33 18.39
N ARG A 181 1.80 22.55 17.94
CA ARG A 181 3.21 22.97 17.85
C ARG A 181 3.90 22.92 19.20
N GLU A 182 3.20 23.33 20.26
CA GLU A 182 3.70 23.26 21.63
C GLU A 182 4.06 21.83 22.04
N ALA A 183 3.21 20.84 21.75
CA ALA A 183 3.50 19.44 22.05
C ALA A 183 4.77 18.94 21.33
N ILE A 184 4.97 19.35 20.07
CA ILE A 184 6.18 19.03 19.31
C ILE A 184 7.41 19.73 19.92
N THR A 185 7.30 21.01 20.25
CA THR A 185 8.38 21.77 20.88
C THR A 185 8.80 21.13 22.21
N ASN A 186 7.83 20.77 23.05
CA ASN A 186 8.09 20.16 24.36
C ASN A 186 8.78 18.81 24.22
N ILE A 187 8.27 17.90 23.36
CA ILE A 187 8.88 16.57 23.21
C ILE A 187 10.30 16.63 22.64
N VAL A 188 10.57 17.57 21.72
CA VAL A 188 11.91 17.80 21.18
C VAL A 188 12.84 18.36 22.26
N HIS A 189 12.37 19.28 23.11
CA HIS A 189 13.17 19.79 24.23
C HIS A 189 13.47 18.74 25.30
N GLU A 190 12.54 17.83 25.56
CA GLU A 190 12.72 16.73 26.51
C GLU A 190 13.66 15.65 25.99
N SER A 191 13.81 15.51 24.67
CA SER A 191 14.57 14.43 24.05
C SER A 191 15.30 14.85 22.76
N PRO A 192 16.15 15.90 22.80
CA PRO A 192 16.73 16.49 21.59
C PRO A 192 17.72 15.56 20.88
N GLU A 193 18.36 14.63 21.61
CA GLU A 193 19.24 13.63 21.00
C GLU A 193 18.47 12.44 20.40
N LEU A 194 17.19 12.27 20.74
CA LEU A 194 16.38 11.12 20.34
C LEU A 194 15.42 11.40 19.19
N LEU A 195 15.28 12.64 18.76
CA LEU A 195 14.26 13.06 17.81
C LEU A 195 14.88 13.87 16.66
N PRO A 196 14.20 13.97 15.50
CA PRO A 196 14.56 14.95 14.49
C PRO A 196 14.52 16.37 15.04
N SER A 197 15.19 17.30 14.35
CA SER A 197 15.18 18.71 14.75
C SER A 197 13.74 19.26 14.76
N LEU A 198 13.51 20.27 15.60
CA LEU A 198 12.22 20.95 15.66
C LEU A 198 11.80 21.48 14.27
N GLU A 199 12.76 22.02 13.51
CA GLU A 199 12.55 22.47 12.13
C GLU A 199 12.07 21.34 11.21
N SER A 200 12.69 20.16 11.29
CA SER A 200 12.34 18.99 10.48
C SER A 200 10.93 18.48 10.80
N LEU A 201 10.57 18.40 12.09
CA LEU A 201 9.24 17.98 12.52
C LEU A 201 8.15 18.98 12.12
N LEU A 202 8.37 20.27 12.34
CA LEU A 202 7.40 21.30 11.98
C LEU A 202 7.28 21.47 10.46
N GLY A 203 8.37 21.34 9.72
CA GLY A 203 8.38 21.32 8.25
C GLY A 203 7.58 20.13 7.70
N THR A 204 7.84 18.93 8.26
CA THR A 204 7.09 17.71 7.90
C THR A 204 5.60 17.84 8.23
N LEU A 205 5.25 18.34 9.42
CA LEU A 205 3.86 18.57 9.81
C LEU A 205 3.18 19.54 8.83
N THR A 206 3.84 20.65 8.50
CA THR A 206 3.31 21.66 7.57
C THR A 206 3.06 21.04 6.19
N ARG A 207 4.00 20.25 5.67
CA ARG A 207 3.86 19.55 4.38
C ARG A 207 2.69 18.55 4.38
N LEU A 208 2.54 17.81 5.47
CA LEU A 208 1.50 16.79 5.63
C LEU A 208 0.15 17.36 6.06
N SER A 209 0.02 18.69 6.16
CA SER A 209 -1.19 19.37 6.60
C SER A 209 -1.91 20.09 5.46
N ALA A 210 -3.23 20.10 5.53
CA ALA A 210 -4.08 20.96 4.73
C ALA A 210 -5.15 21.62 5.60
N THR A 211 -5.65 22.78 5.22
CA THR A 211 -6.95 23.26 5.70
C THR A 211 -8.07 22.38 5.13
N VAL A 212 -9.25 22.44 5.75
CA VAL A 212 -10.46 21.75 5.23
C VAL A 212 -10.73 22.15 3.77
N ASP A 213 -10.55 23.42 3.41
CA ASP A 213 -10.81 23.91 2.06
C ASP A 213 -9.76 23.43 1.04
N GLU A 214 -8.48 23.37 1.43
CA GLU A 214 -7.42 22.80 0.59
C GLU A 214 -7.63 21.30 0.36
N ALA A 215 -7.93 20.54 1.42
CA ALA A 215 -8.23 19.11 1.32
C ALA A 215 -9.49 18.84 0.47
N ARG A 216 -10.50 19.70 0.58
CA ARG A 216 -11.70 19.63 -0.26
C ARG A 216 -11.39 19.90 -1.72
N LYS A 217 -10.61 20.95 -2.03
CA LYS A 217 -10.16 21.27 -3.39
C LYS A 217 -9.40 20.10 -3.99
N ASP A 218 -8.52 19.46 -3.22
CA ASP A 218 -7.82 18.25 -3.64
C ASP A 218 -8.79 17.11 -3.95
N ALA A 219 -9.73 16.83 -3.04
CA ALA A 219 -10.71 15.76 -3.22
C ALA A 219 -11.54 15.92 -4.50
N VAL A 220 -11.99 17.15 -4.81
CA VAL A 220 -12.81 17.43 -5.99
C VAL A 220 -11.99 17.60 -7.29
N SER A 221 -10.66 17.75 -7.19
CA SER A 221 -9.77 17.81 -8.35
C SER A 221 -9.62 16.47 -9.06
N VAL A 222 -9.89 15.37 -8.34
CA VAL A 222 -9.89 14.02 -8.88
C VAL A 222 -11.29 13.68 -9.40
N ARG A 223 -11.35 12.90 -10.48
CA ARG A 223 -12.62 12.41 -11.04
C ARG A 223 -13.43 11.69 -9.96
N GLN A 224 -14.66 12.13 -9.76
CA GLN A 224 -15.57 11.52 -8.79
C GLN A 224 -16.22 10.25 -9.37
N LEU A 225 -16.25 9.20 -8.56
CA LEU A 225 -17.04 8.00 -8.85
C LEU A 225 -18.54 8.31 -8.71
N LYS A 226 -19.40 7.43 -9.21
CA LYS A 226 -20.86 7.63 -9.22
C LYS A 226 -21.58 6.58 -8.38
N GLY A 227 -22.72 6.96 -7.79
CA GLY A 227 -23.58 6.04 -7.05
C GLY A 227 -22.87 5.44 -5.83
N GLY A 228 -23.11 4.15 -5.56
CA GLY A 228 -22.46 3.43 -4.46
C GLY A 228 -20.93 3.45 -4.49
N LEU A 229 -20.33 3.47 -5.68
CA LEU A 229 -18.87 3.47 -5.85
C LEU A 229 -18.19 4.72 -5.29
N GLN A 230 -18.93 5.81 -5.04
CA GLN A 230 -18.42 6.97 -4.31
C GLN A 230 -17.81 6.58 -2.96
N LYS A 231 -18.25 5.47 -2.35
CA LYS A 231 -17.62 4.86 -1.17
C LYS A 231 -16.12 4.67 -1.35
N TYR A 232 -15.66 4.25 -2.52
CA TYR A 232 -14.25 3.98 -2.84
C TYR A 232 -13.53 5.17 -3.49
N GLY A 233 -14.12 6.37 -3.45
CA GLY A 233 -13.51 7.58 -4.02
C GLY A 233 -12.20 7.98 -3.35
N TYR A 234 -11.39 8.77 -4.07
CA TYR A 234 -10.14 9.33 -3.56
C TYR A 234 -10.34 10.06 -2.22
N ASN A 235 -9.49 9.76 -1.24
CA ASN A 235 -9.51 10.40 0.07
C ASN A 235 -8.34 11.38 0.16
N PRO A 236 -8.56 12.70 0.31
CA PRO A 236 -7.47 13.68 0.34
C PRO A 236 -6.51 13.49 1.52
N LEU A 237 -6.95 12.79 2.58
CA LEU A 237 -6.12 12.51 3.74
C LEU A 237 -4.97 11.54 3.45
N THR A 238 -4.98 10.80 2.33
CA THR A 238 -3.82 9.98 1.94
C THR A 238 -2.62 10.84 1.53
N ARG A 239 -2.87 12.09 1.12
CA ARG A 239 -1.82 13.07 0.75
C ARG A 239 -1.47 14.01 1.90
N THR A 240 -2.49 14.53 2.57
CA THR A 240 -2.33 15.44 3.72
C THR A 240 -3.10 14.87 4.91
N PRO A 241 -2.50 13.94 5.68
CA PRO A 241 -3.18 13.24 6.76
C PRO A 241 -3.59 14.14 7.93
N PHE A 242 -3.00 15.33 8.04
CA PHE A 242 -3.37 16.34 9.03
C PHE A 242 -4.30 17.40 8.45
N ILE A 243 -5.34 17.75 9.20
CA ILE A 243 -6.20 18.89 8.94
C ILE A 243 -5.90 20.00 9.94
N ARG A 244 -5.47 21.15 9.43
CA ARG A 244 -5.19 22.35 10.22
C ARG A 244 -6.50 22.98 10.71
N LEU A 245 -6.71 22.98 12.03
CA LEU A 245 -7.89 23.55 12.69
C LEU A 245 -7.66 25.02 13.11
N SER A 246 -6.40 25.37 13.37
CA SER A 246 -5.87 26.72 13.60
C SER A 246 -4.35 26.69 13.34
N ASP A 247 -3.64 27.81 13.44
CA ASP A 247 -2.21 27.87 13.10
C ASP A 247 -1.32 26.93 13.95
N ASP A 248 -1.79 26.59 15.15
CA ASP A 248 -1.06 25.76 16.11
C ASP A 248 -1.73 24.41 16.42
N VAL A 249 -2.89 24.11 15.82
CA VAL A 249 -3.66 22.90 16.14
C VAL A 249 -4.04 22.13 14.89
N PHE A 250 -3.68 20.85 14.88
CA PHE A 250 -3.83 19.94 13.75
C PHE A 250 -4.57 18.68 14.20
N ALA A 251 -5.56 18.22 13.45
CA ALA A 251 -6.21 16.93 13.68
C ALA A 251 -5.70 15.91 12.67
N ALA A 252 -5.47 14.67 13.11
CA ALA A 252 -5.20 13.52 12.25
C ALA A 252 -6.44 12.59 12.26
N PRO A 253 -7.44 12.80 11.38
CA PRO A 253 -8.70 12.07 11.44
C PRO A 253 -8.55 10.56 11.19
N GLN A 254 -7.44 10.17 10.56
CA GLN A 254 -7.03 8.78 10.35
C GLN A 254 -5.51 8.70 10.54
N THR A 255 -5.07 8.27 11.73
CA THR A 255 -3.65 8.21 12.11
C THR A 255 -2.83 7.26 11.25
N HIS A 256 -3.43 6.21 10.70
CA HIS A 256 -2.78 5.31 9.74
C HIS A 256 -2.21 6.03 8.50
N PHE A 257 -2.90 7.07 8.03
CA PHE A 257 -2.45 7.82 6.85
C PHE A 257 -1.19 8.66 7.11
N ILE A 258 -0.85 8.94 8.37
CA ILE A 258 0.43 9.58 8.70
C ILE A 258 1.56 8.68 8.20
N LEU A 259 1.56 7.40 8.57
CA LEU A 259 2.61 6.45 8.19
C LEU A 259 2.60 6.14 6.68
N GLN A 260 1.42 6.10 6.05
CA GLN A 260 1.30 5.87 4.60
C GLN A 260 1.74 7.06 3.73
N SER A 261 1.90 8.26 4.31
CA SER A 261 2.32 9.45 3.55
C SER A 261 3.74 9.37 2.97
N CYS A 262 4.51 8.36 3.39
CA CYS A 262 5.83 8.01 2.89
C CYS A 262 5.88 6.65 2.19
N SER A 263 4.73 6.09 1.79
CA SER A 263 4.70 4.85 1.01
C SER A 263 5.23 5.06 -0.41
N LEU A 264 5.70 3.97 -1.02
CA LEU A 264 6.17 3.98 -2.41
C LEU A 264 5.08 4.48 -3.37
N GLU A 265 3.82 4.14 -3.08
CA GLU A 265 2.63 4.64 -3.78
C GLU A 265 2.57 6.17 -3.78
N THR A 266 2.67 6.75 -2.58
CA THR A 266 2.57 8.20 -2.41
C THR A 266 3.71 8.89 -3.15
N VAL A 267 4.94 8.37 -3.03
CA VAL A 267 6.09 8.89 -3.76
C VAL A 267 5.91 8.73 -5.27
N TYR A 268 5.32 7.62 -5.75
CA TYR A 268 5.00 7.43 -7.15
C TYR A 268 4.08 8.51 -7.71
N TYR A 269 2.95 8.76 -7.06
CA TYR A 269 2.01 9.77 -7.56
C TYR A 269 2.58 11.20 -7.47
N LEU A 270 3.40 11.49 -6.45
CA LEU A 270 4.14 12.76 -6.39
C LEU A 270 5.14 12.89 -7.53
N GLY A 271 5.98 11.87 -7.73
CA GLY A 271 6.98 11.82 -8.79
C GLY A 271 6.38 11.87 -10.19
N GLN A 272 5.22 11.24 -10.42
CA GLN A 272 4.49 11.33 -11.70
C GLN A 272 3.97 12.74 -11.99
N ARG A 273 3.62 13.52 -10.96
CA ARG A 273 3.20 14.92 -11.15
C ARG A 273 4.40 15.82 -11.45
N PHE A 274 5.52 15.58 -10.78
CA PHE A 274 6.71 16.43 -10.87
C PHE A 274 7.59 16.08 -12.09
N TRP A 275 7.72 14.79 -12.41
CA TRP A 275 8.49 14.25 -13.55
C TRP A 275 7.67 13.23 -14.37
N PRO A 276 6.61 13.67 -15.07
CA PRO A 276 5.66 12.78 -15.75
C PRO A 276 6.28 11.86 -16.81
N ALA A 277 7.38 12.28 -17.44
CA ALA A 277 8.00 11.52 -18.52
C ALA A 277 8.99 10.45 -18.05
N THR A 278 9.56 10.58 -16.85
CA THR A 278 10.76 9.82 -16.46
C THR A 278 10.61 9.06 -15.14
N PHE A 279 9.77 9.53 -14.20
CA PHE A 279 9.71 8.92 -12.86
C PHE A 279 9.26 7.47 -12.88
N GLY A 280 8.25 7.13 -13.69
CA GLY A 280 7.74 5.76 -13.77
C GLY A 280 8.75 4.76 -14.32
N SER A 281 9.62 5.21 -15.23
CA SER A 281 10.69 4.38 -15.80
C SER A 281 11.82 4.19 -14.80
N ASP A 282 12.24 5.26 -14.10
CA ASP A 282 13.23 5.18 -13.01
C ASP A 282 12.75 4.24 -11.90
N LEU A 283 11.52 4.43 -11.43
CA LEU A 283 10.95 3.57 -10.38
C LEU A 283 10.87 2.11 -10.82
N GLY A 284 10.53 1.84 -12.09
CA GLY A 284 10.53 0.49 -12.66
C GLY A 284 11.88 -0.21 -12.50
N LEU A 285 12.96 0.47 -12.90
CA LEU A 285 14.32 -0.07 -12.78
C LEU A 285 14.74 -0.27 -11.32
N ARG A 286 14.31 0.60 -10.41
CA ARG A 286 14.54 0.44 -8.97
C ARG A 286 13.80 -0.76 -8.39
N ILE A 287 12.57 -1.01 -8.82
CA ILE A 287 11.80 -2.19 -8.42
C ILE A 287 12.47 -3.47 -8.94
N GLU A 288 12.89 -3.49 -10.20
CA GLU A 288 13.64 -4.62 -10.78
C GLU A 288 14.91 -4.89 -9.95
N ALA A 289 15.73 -3.86 -9.70
CA ALA A 289 16.96 -3.99 -8.93
C ALA A 289 16.69 -4.41 -7.47
N TYR A 290 15.65 -3.87 -6.84
CA TYR A 290 15.28 -4.20 -5.46
C TYR A 290 14.80 -5.64 -5.34
N THR A 291 13.99 -6.12 -6.28
CA THR A 291 13.62 -7.55 -6.38
C THR A 291 14.87 -8.42 -6.41
N GLY A 292 15.87 -8.08 -7.23
CA GLY A 292 17.14 -8.81 -7.26
C GLY A 292 17.94 -8.76 -5.95
N ARG A 293 17.84 -7.67 -5.17
CA ARG A 293 18.45 -7.59 -3.84
C ARG A 293 17.70 -8.48 -2.84
N GLN A 294 16.37 -8.43 -2.84
CA GLN A 294 15.52 -9.26 -1.99
C GLN A 294 15.81 -10.76 -2.21
N LEU A 295 15.87 -11.20 -3.45
CA LEU A 295 16.16 -12.60 -3.80
C LEU A 295 17.56 -13.07 -3.36
N ARG A 296 18.51 -12.16 -3.18
CA ARG A 296 19.89 -12.51 -2.78
C ARG A 296 20.15 -12.35 -1.29
N GLN A 297 19.19 -11.85 -0.53
CA GLN A 297 19.43 -11.40 0.85
C GLN A 297 19.91 -12.52 1.79
N THR A 298 19.49 -13.76 1.56
CA THR A 298 19.87 -14.91 2.39
C THR A 298 21.23 -15.47 1.98
N GLY A 299 21.62 -15.30 0.70
CA GLY A 299 22.78 -15.94 0.10
C GLY A 299 22.55 -17.39 -0.35
N ASP A 300 21.38 -17.97 -0.04
CA ASP A 300 21.10 -19.40 -0.28
C ASP A 300 20.52 -19.68 -1.68
N LEU A 301 19.92 -18.67 -2.30
CA LEU A 301 19.27 -18.81 -3.61
C LEU A 301 20.27 -18.60 -4.75
N GLU A 302 20.25 -19.50 -5.74
CA GLU A 302 20.97 -19.29 -6.99
C GLU A 302 20.14 -18.34 -7.89
N VAL A 303 20.56 -17.08 -7.98
CA VAL A 303 19.82 -16.00 -8.65
C VAL A 303 20.61 -15.46 -9.84
N ARG A 304 19.98 -15.46 -11.03
CA ARG A 304 20.53 -14.87 -12.27
C ARG A 304 19.71 -13.67 -12.73
N SER A 305 20.38 -12.63 -13.21
CA SER A 305 19.72 -11.46 -13.82
C SER A 305 19.31 -11.70 -15.27
N GLU A 306 18.56 -10.74 -15.81
CA GLU A 306 18.23 -10.57 -17.22
C GLU A 306 19.39 -10.98 -18.16
N ILE A 307 19.07 -11.83 -19.13
CA ILE A 307 19.95 -12.22 -20.23
C ILE A 307 19.67 -11.32 -21.43
N LYS A 308 20.72 -10.75 -22.01
CA LYS A 308 20.65 -9.94 -23.24
C LYS A 308 21.25 -10.73 -24.40
N TRP A 309 20.52 -10.87 -25.50
CA TRP A 309 21.01 -11.54 -26.72
C TRP A 309 20.45 -10.87 -27.97
N LYS A 310 21.29 -10.60 -28.97
CA LYS A 310 20.86 -10.05 -30.28
C LYS A 310 19.92 -8.83 -30.16
N GLY A 311 20.20 -7.92 -29.22
CA GLY A 311 19.35 -6.74 -28.96
C GLY A 311 18.00 -7.03 -28.28
N LYS A 312 17.73 -8.28 -27.91
CA LYS A 312 16.59 -8.71 -27.11
C LYS A 312 16.99 -8.91 -25.65
N LYS A 313 15.96 -8.91 -24.81
CA LYS A 313 16.00 -9.09 -23.36
C LYS A 313 15.07 -10.22 -22.95
N SER A 314 15.44 -10.92 -21.89
CA SER A 314 14.63 -11.94 -21.23
C SER A 314 13.69 -11.28 -20.23
N ILE A 315 13.13 -12.08 -19.33
CA ILE A 315 12.63 -11.65 -18.02
C ILE A 315 13.75 -11.09 -17.12
N ASP A 316 13.36 -10.44 -16.03
CA ASP A 316 14.26 -9.70 -15.13
C ASP A 316 15.13 -10.60 -14.24
N TRP A 317 14.56 -11.66 -13.67
CA TRP A 317 15.27 -12.55 -12.72
C TRP A 317 14.92 -14.03 -12.86
N PHE A 318 15.94 -14.87 -12.75
CA PHE A 318 15.82 -16.32 -12.63
C PHE A 318 16.20 -16.76 -11.22
N ILE A 319 15.44 -17.71 -10.66
CA ILE A 319 15.82 -18.45 -9.46
C ILE A 319 15.86 -19.93 -9.78
N PHE A 320 16.92 -20.60 -9.35
CA PHE A 320 17.04 -22.05 -9.48
C PHE A 320 16.88 -22.70 -8.12
N THR A 321 15.89 -23.58 -8.02
CA THR A 321 15.61 -24.38 -6.83
C THR A 321 15.58 -25.85 -7.22
N PRO A 322 15.81 -26.80 -6.30
CA PRO A 322 15.75 -28.23 -6.65
C PRO A 322 14.41 -28.67 -7.26
N SER A 323 13.30 -28.01 -6.93
CA SER A 323 11.97 -28.35 -7.45
C SER A 323 11.58 -27.64 -8.75
N ALA A 324 12.11 -26.44 -9.03
CA ALA A 324 11.66 -25.61 -10.16
C ALA A 324 12.69 -24.56 -10.60
N THR A 325 12.61 -24.16 -11.87
CA THR A 325 13.24 -22.95 -12.41
C THR A 325 12.19 -21.84 -12.46
N ILE A 326 12.36 -20.83 -11.62
CA ILE A 326 11.39 -19.76 -11.45
C ILE A 326 11.82 -18.55 -12.29
N LEU A 327 10.92 -18.05 -13.13
CA LEU A 327 11.10 -16.90 -14.01
C LEU A 327 10.32 -15.72 -13.45
N ILE A 328 10.98 -14.61 -13.15
CA ILE A 328 10.38 -13.44 -12.51
C ILE A 328 10.42 -12.25 -13.45
N GLU A 329 9.25 -11.69 -13.72
CA GLU A 329 9.10 -10.42 -14.43
C GLU A 329 8.50 -9.37 -13.47
N CYS A 330 9.14 -8.21 -13.37
CA CYS A 330 8.73 -7.11 -12.52
C CYS A 330 7.85 -6.12 -13.29
N LYS A 331 6.90 -5.49 -12.59
CA LYS A 331 6.06 -4.41 -13.13
C LYS A 331 5.89 -3.29 -12.10
N SER A 332 6.20 -2.05 -12.51
CA SER A 332 5.86 -0.83 -11.77
C SER A 332 4.42 -0.37 -11.99
N ALA A 333 3.53 -1.27 -12.41
CA ALA A 333 2.16 -0.94 -12.71
C ALA A 333 1.38 -0.59 -11.43
N HIS A 334 0.60 0.50 -11.50
CA HIS A 334 -0.33 0.93 -10.46
C HIS A 334 -1.76 0.84 -10.99
N THR A 335 -2.70 0.40 -10.18
CA THR A 335 -4.13 0.34 -10.54
C THR A 335 -4.74 1.74 -10.62
N THR A 336 -5.63 1.97 -11.59
CA THR A 336 -6.40 3.23 -11.64
C THR A 336 -7.42 3.31 -10.50
N LEU A 337 -7.91 4.52 -10.16
CA LEU A 337 -9.00 4.69 -9.20
C LEU A 337 -10.24 3.85 -9.58
N ASP A 338 -10.54 3.75 -10.87
CA ASP A 338 -11.64 2.93 -11.38
C ASP A 338 -11.41 1.44 -11.13
N ALA A 339 -10.21 0.93 -11.41
CA ALA A 339 -9.88 -0.46 -11.11
C ALA A 339 -9.96 -0.74 -9.60
N ARG A 340 -9.44 0.17 -8.77
CA ARG A 340 -9.50 0.04 -7.31
C ARG A 340 -10.91 0.04 -6.76
N ALA A 341 -11.80 0.85 -7.35
CA ALA A 341 -13.19 0.91 -6.98
C ALA A 341 -14.03 -0.26 -7.52
N GLY A 342 -13.44 -1.15 -8.32
CA GLY A 342 -14.17 -2.22 -8.99
C GLY A 342 -15.12 -1.72 -10.07
N ALA A 343 -14.78 -0.66 -10.80
CA ALA A 343 -15.56 -0.26 -11.97
C ALA A 343 -15.57 -1.38 -13.02
N ALA A 344 -16.58 -1.40 -13.89
CA ALA A 344 -16.77 -2.47 -14.89
C ALA A 344 -15.56 -2.69 -15.83
N THR A 345 -14.73 -1.67 -16.06
CA THR A 345 -13.50 -1.77 -16.88
C THR A 345 -12.25 -2.11 -16.08
N GLY A 346 -12.38 -2.33 -14.76
CA GLY A 346 -11.25 -2.52 -13.86
C GLY A 346 -10.46 -3.80 -14.15
N ALA A 347 -11.13 -4.88 -14.54
CA ALA A 347 -10.46 -6.15 -14.87
C ALA A 347 -9.60 -6.01 -16.13
N GLN A 348 -10.09 -5.30 -17.14
CA GLN A 348 -9.35 -5.01 -18.37
C GLN A 348 -8.14 -4.10 -18.09
N ASP A 349 -8.27 -3.09 -17.22
CA ASP A 349 -7.16 -2.23 -16.81
C ASP A 349 -6.04 -3.05 -16.17
N VAL A 350 -6.37 -3.93 -15.22
CA VAL A 350 -5.40 -4.83 -14.57
C VAL A 350 -4.75 -5.79 -15.58
N ALA A 351 -5.55 -6.44 -16.42
CA ALA A 351 -5.05 -7.36 -17.43
C ALA A 351 -4.09 -6.69 -18.42
N SER A 352 -4.38 -5.45 -18.83
CA SER A 352 -3.53 -4.68 -19.75
C SER A 352 -2.15 -4.33 -19.16
N LYS A 353 -2.08 -4.19 -17.83
CA LYS A 353 -0.86 -3.81 -17.10
C LYS A 353 0.04 -4.99 -16.79
N VAL A 354 -0.55 -6.14 -16.49
CA VAL A 354 0.18 -7.33 -16.01
C VAL A 354 0.33 -8.38 -17.12
N GLY A 355 -0.62 -8.47 -18.06
CA GLY A 355 -0.60 -9.42 -19.18
C GLY A 355 0.69 -9.39 -20.03
N PRO A 356 1.30 -8.23 -20.34
CA PRO A 356 2.58 -8.19 -21.05
C PRO A 356 3.71 -8.98 -20.37
N ALA A 357 3.68 -9.10 -19.04
CA ALA A 357 4.66 -9.88 -18.29
C ALA A 357 4.58 -11.37 -18.63
N ILE A 358 3.36 -11.89 -18.80
CA ILE A 358 3.11 -13.29 -19.19
C ILE A 358 3.70 -13.56 -20.57
N THR A 359 3.51 -12.63 -21.52
CA THR A 359 4.12 -12.72 -22.85
C THR A 359 5.65 -12.76 -22.79
N GLN A 360 6.27 -11.99 -21.89
CA GLN A 360 7.73 -12.02 -21.69
C GLN A 360 8.22 -13.33 -21.08
N ILE A 361 7.47 -13.90 -20.12
CA ILE A 361 7.73 -15.23 -19.57
C ILE A 361 7.64 -16.29 -20.65
N ASN A 362 6.54 -16.35 -21.40
CA ASN A 362 6.33 -17.30 -22.51
C ASN A 362 7.46 -17.22 -23.54
N LYS A 363 7.82 -16.00 -23.96
CA LYS A 363 8.93 -15.78 -24.88
C LYS A 363 10.25 -16.33 -24.32
N THR A 364 10.56 -16.07 -23.05
CA THR A 364 11.79 -16.55 -22.42
C THR A 364 11.81 -18.08 -22.32
N VAL A 365 10.70 -18.69 -21.92
CA VAL A 365 10.53 -20.16 -21.90
C VAL A 365 10.75 -20.74 -23.30
N GLY A 366 10.20 -20.11 -24.34
CA GLY A 366 10.42 -20.50 -25.73
C GLY A 366 11.90 -20.47 -26.13
N GLU A 367 12.65 -19.43 -25.74
CA GLU A 367 14.08 -19.33 -26.05
C GLU A 367 14.90 -20.43 -25.33
N ILE A 368 14.54 -20.80 -24.09
CA ILE A 368 15.19 -21.88 -23.35
C ILE A 368 14.86 -23.24 -24.01
N ARG A 369 13.59 -23.51 -24.30
CA ARG A 369 13.14 -24.76 -24.94
C ARG A 369 13.72 -24.95 -26.34
N ASN A 370 13.98 -23.86 -27.07
CA ASN A 370 14.61 -23.87 -28.38
C ASN A 370 16.15 -23.94 -28.30
N HIS A 371 16.74 -24.18 -27.13
CA HIS A 371 18.17 -24.29 -26.90
C HIS A 371 18.97 -23.09 -27.44
N ASN A 372 18.45 -21.87 -27.27
CA ASN A 372 19.19 -20.68 -27.62
C ASN A 372 20.53 -20.65 -26.85
N PRO A 373 21.69 -20.51 -27.52
CA PRO A 373 23.00 -20.52 -26.88
C PRO A 373 23.17 -19.54 -25.70
N ALA A 374 22.43 -18.42 -25.71
CA ALA A 374 22.46 -17.46 -24.61
C ALA A 374 21.85 -18.00 -23.29
N PHE A 375 21.05 -19.06 -23.37
CA PHE A 375 20.30 -19.64 -22.26
C PHE A 375 20.82 -21.01 -21.79
N VAL A 376 21.97 -21.47 -22.30
CA VAL A 376 22.56 -22.79 -21.97
C VAL A 376 22.77 -22.99 -20.46
N GLY A 377 23.00 -21.90 -19.72
CA GLY A 377 23.17 -21.96 -18.28
C GLY A 377 21.87 -22.03 -17.47
N ILE A 378 20.70 -22.00 -18.09
CA ILE A 378 19.41 -22.06 -17.39
C ILE A 378 18.97 -23.53 -17.26
N PRO A 379 18.79 -24.05 -16.03
CA PRO A 379 18.31 -25.42 -15.83
C PRO A 379 16.92 -25.63 -16.43
N ALA A 380 16.82 -26.58 -17.36
CA ALA A 380 15.58 -26.99 -18.03
C ALA A 380 15.19 -28.45 -17.69
N ASP A 381 15.91 -29.07 -16.76
CA ASP A 381 15.70 -30.42 -16.22
C ASP A 381 14.55 -30.51 -15.21
N ARG A 382 13.95 -29.36 -14.87
CA ARG A 382 12.88 -29.22 -13.88
C ARG A 382 11.77 -28.29 -14.43
N PRO A 383 10.56 -28.32 -13.83
CA PRO A 383 9.46 -27.46 -14.28
C PRO A 383 9.81 -25.97 -14.24
N PHE A 384 9.32 -25.24 -15.23
CA PHE A 384 9.31 -23.78 -15.24
C PHE A 384 8.07 -23.25 -14.53
N VAL A 385 8.23 -22.22 -13.71
CA VAL A 385 7.13 -21.46 -13.11
C VAL A 385 7.38 -19.97 -13.30
N GLY A 386 6.38 -19.24 -13.76
CA GLY A 386 6.46 -17.79 -13.90
C GLY A 386 5.90 -17.07 -12.68
N LEU A 387 6.58 -16.01 -12.24
CA LEU A 387 6.07 -15.04 -11.28
C LEU A 387 6.04 -13.66 -11.92
N VAL A 388 4.93 -12.97 -11.73
CA VAL A 388 4.85 -11.54 -12.05
C VAL A 388 4.85 -10.75 -10.74
N VAL A 389 5.86 -9.93 -10.53
CA VAL A 389 6.04 -9.16 -9.29
C VAL A 389 5.67 -7.70 -9.53
N THR A 390 4.65 -7.20 -8.85
CA THR A 390 4.18 -5.81 -8.98
C THR A 390 4.70 -4.93 -7.84
N ALA A 391 4.91 -3.63 -8.10
CA ALA A 391 5.35 -2.68 -7.07
C ALA A 391 4.43 -2.64 -5.85
N GLU A 392 3.13 -2.74 -6.11
CA GLU A 392 2.04 -2.68 -5.13
C GLU A 392 1.15 -3.91 -5.25
N PRO A 393 0.38 -4.24 -4.20
CA PRO A 393 -0.70 -5.20 -4.31
C PRO A 393 -1.73 -4.79 -5.37
N ILE A 394 -1.89 -5.64 -6.38
CA ILE A 394 -3.01 -5.58 -7.32
C ILE A 394 -4.01 -6.63 -6.89
N TYR A 395 -4.96 -6.24 -6.02
CA TYR A 395 -5.91 -7.19 -5.45
C TYR A 395 -6.78 -7.82 -6.53
N ALA A 396 -7.08 -9.11 -6.34
CA ALA A 396 -7.83 -9.94 -7.28
C ALA A 396 -7.18 -10.08 -8.68
N SER A 397 -5.90 -9.75 -8.87
CA SER A 397 -5.18 -9.95 -10.14
C SER A 397 -5.14 -11.42 -10.58
N ASN A 398 -5.18 -12.34 -9.62
CA ASN A 398 -5.20 -13.78 -9.86
C ASN A 398 -6.61 -14.35 -10.07
N SER A 399 -7.67 -13.56 -9.89
CA SER A 399 -9.05 -14.03 -10.08
C SER A 399 -9.27 -14.60 -11.49
N ALA A 400 -10.18 -15.57 -11.61
CA ALA A 400 -10.49 -16.21 -12.88
C ALA A 400 -10.94 -15.19 -13.93
N GLU A 401 -11.74 -14.20 -13.53
CA GLU A 401 -12.25 -13.13 -14.38
C GLU A 401 -11.12 -12.30 -14.99
N VAL A 402 -10.10 -11.94 -14.20
CA VAL A 402 -8.95 -11.18 -14.68
C VAL A 402 -8.04 -12.05 -15.54
N ARG A 403 -7.78 -13.29 -15.13
CA ARG A 403 -6.92 -14.23 -15.87
C ARG A 403 -7.44 -14.56 -17.25
N GLN A 404 -8.77 -14.65 -17.44
CA GLN A 404 -9.39 -14.87 -18.75
C GLN A 404 -9.13 -13.75 -19.76
N LEU A 405 -8.79 -12.54 -19.28
CA LEU A 405 -8.46 -11.39 -20.12
C LEU A 405 -6.97 -11.29 -20.45
N MET A 406 -6.14 -12.13 -19.83
CA MET A 406 -4.68 -12.13 -20.02
C MET A 406 -4.26 -13.13 -21.11
N PRO A 407 -3.04 -12.97 -21.67
CA PRO A 407 -2.45 -14.00 -22.54
C PRO A 407 -2.39 -15.36 -21.83
N SER A 408 -2.66 -16.43 -22.57
CA SER A 408 -2.52 -17.79 -22.04
C SER A 408 -1.05 -18.08 -21.72
N PRO A 409 -0.72 -18.52 -20.50
CA PRO A 409 0.66 -18.78 -20.12
C PRO A 409 1.12 -20.18 -20.61
N ASP A 410 2.36 -20.29 -21.07
CA ASP A 410 2.97 -21.56 -21.55
C ASP A 410 3.47 -22.46 -20.41
N VAL A 411 3.45 -21.92 -19.19
CA VAL A 411 3.89 -22.50 -17.92
C VAL A 411 2.95 -22.01 -16.81
N PRO A 412 2.86 -22.66 -15.65
CA PRO A 412 2.15 -22.10 -14.50
C PRO A 412 2.67 -20.70 -14.16
N VAL A 413 1.77 -19.71 -14.05
CA VAL A 413 2.12 -18.32 -13.70
C VAL A 413 1.33 -17.87 -12.47
N PHE A 414 1.98 -17.13 -11.59
CA PHE A 414 1.34 -16.49 -10.43
C PHE A 414 1.73 -15.02 -10.29
N ILE A 415 0.77 -14.17 -9.94
CA ILE A 415 1.00 -12.72 -9.78
C ILE A 415 1.07 -12.42 -8.29
N MET A 416 2.05 -11.63 -7.87
CA MET A 416 2.23 -11.21 -6.48
C MET A 416 2.82 -9.80 -6.41
N SER A 417 2.70 -9.16 -5.25
CA SER A 417 3.36 -7.89 -5.00
C SER A 417 4.80 -8.07 -4.51
N MET A 418 5.57 -6.99 -4.56
CA MET A 418 6.89 -6.90 -3.96
C MET A 418 6.87 -7.22 -2.45
N ARG A 419 5.79 -6.86 -1.76
CA ARG A 419 5.59 -7.24 -0.35
C ARG A 419 5.48 -8.76 -0.17
N ASP A 420 4.72 -9.43 -1.03
CA ASP A 420 4.60 -10.89 -0.98
C ASP A 420 5.95 -11.53 -1.26
N LEU A 421 6.67 -11.02 -2.26
CA LEU A 421 8.03 -11.47 -2.60
C LEU A 421 9.00 -11.32 -1.42
N GLU A 422 8.94 -10.24 -0.65
CA GLU A 422 9.81 -10.02 0.52
C GLU A 422 9.67 -11.13 1.57
N SER A 423 8.47 -11.70 1.71
CA SER A 423 8.24 -12.86 2.59
C SER A 423 8.78 -14.13 1.93
N PHE A 424 8.50 -14.34 0.64
CA PHE A 424 9.00 -15.49 -0.11
C PHE A 424 10.52 -15.58 -0.13
N ALA A 425 11.22 -14.46 -0.33
CA ALA A 425 12.66 -14.41 -0.50
C ALA A 425 13.44 -14.78 0.77
N THR A 426 12.76 -15.01 1.89
CA THR A 426 13.34 -15.49 3.15
C THR A 426 13.30 -17.02 3.30
N LEU A 427 12.62 -17.72 2.38
CA LEU A 427 12.48 -19.17 2.42
C LEU A 427 13.74 -19.87 1.89
N ALA A 428 14.03 -21.05 2.44
CA ALA A 428 15.08 -21.93 1.92
C ALA A 428 14.76 -22.39 0.47
N PRO A 429 15.77 -22.65 -0.38
CA PRO A 429 15.58 -22.96 -1.80
C PRO A 429 14.55 -24.07 -2.08
N ASP A 430 14.60 -25.19 -1.35
CA ASP A 430 13.67 -26.31 -1.51
C ASP A 430 12.23 -25.92 -1.20
N LEU A 431 12.03 -25.17 -0.12
CA LEU A 431 10.71 -24.74 0.31
C LEU A 431 10.15 -23.68 -0.62
N LEU A 432 10.99 -22.74 -1.08
CA LEU A 432 10.61 -21.72 -2.06
C LEU A 432 10.14 -22.35 -3.37
N GLY A 433 10.95 -23.27 -3.92
CA GLY A 433 10.68 -23.95 -5.18
C GLY A 433 9.38 -24.75 -5.15
N SER A 434 9.23 -25.61 -4.14
CA SER A 434 8.03 -26.44 -3.97
C SER A 434 6.76 -25.62 -3.71
N THR A 435 6.85 -24.57 -2.88
CA THR A 435 5.70 -23.69 -2.58
C THR A 435 5.22 -22.93 -3.81
N VAL A 436 6.14 -22.30 -4.56
CA VAL A 436 5.79 -21.55 -5.77
C VAL A 436 5.19 -22.48 -6.82
N LEU A 437 5.77 -23.66 -7.02
CA LEU A 437 5.25 -24.65 -7.95
C LEU A 437 3.85 -25.13 -7.55
N GLN A 438 3.63 -25.42 -6.26
CA GLN A 438 2.33 -25.84 -5.75
C GLN A 438 1.27 -24.75 -5.96
N ILE A 439 1.55 -23.51 -5.54
CA ILE A 439 0.60 -22.40 -5.68
C ILE A 439 0.25 -22.14 -7.15
N ALA A 440 1.26 -22.06 -8.03
CA ALA A 440 1.04 -21.72 -9.42
C ALA A 440 0.33 -22.84 -10.20
N SER A 441 0.51 -24.11 -9.79
CA SER A 441 -0.07 -25.27 -10.47
C SER A 441 -1.44 -25.69 -9.91
N ASP A 442 -1.79 -25.25 -8.70
CA ASP A 442 -3.07 -25.58 -8.09
C ASP A 442 -4.21 -24.70 -8.65
N PRO A 443 -5.31 -25.27 -9.18
CA PRO A 443 -6.41 -24.52 -9.77
C PRO A 443 -7.12 -23.55 -8.81
N TYR A 444 -7.05 -23.80 -7.51
CA TYR A 444 -7.63 -22.93 -6.48
C TYR A 444 -6.61 -21.92 -5.97
N LEU A 445 -5.43 -22.36 -5.51
CA LEU A 445 -4.43 -21.46 -4.91
C LEU A 445 -3.92 -20.41 -5.90
N SER A 446 -3.83 -20.77 -7.18
CA SER A 446 -3.43 -19.83 -8.24
C SER A 446 -4.44 -18.70 -8.49
N THR A 447 -5.63 -18.76 -7.87
CA THR A 447 -6.70 -17.77 -8.07
C THR A 447 -6.90 -16.79 -6.91
N ILE A 448 -6.29 -17.06 -5.75
CA ILE A 448 -6.38 -16.21 -4.56
C ILE A 448 -5.18 -15.25 -4.45
N ASP A 449 -5.20 -14.36 -3.46
CA ASP A 449 -4.06 -13.47 -3.22
C ASP A 449 -2.83 -14.24 -2.72
N ALA A 450 -1.64 -13.72 -3.05
CA ALA A 450 -0.38 -14.40 -2.78
C ALA A 450 -0.16 -14.69 -1.30
N PHE A 451 -0.46 -13.74 -0.42
CA PHE A 451 -0.31 -13.91 1.01
C PHE A 451 -1.19 -15.04 1.56
N SER A 452 -2.45 -15.12 1.15
CA SER A 452 -3.35 -16.22 1.52
C SER A 452 -2.88 -17.56 0.96
N ALA A 453 -2.44 -17.61 -0.30
CA ALA A 453 -1.92 -18.84 -0.91
C ALA A 453 -0.67 -19.38 -0.19
N ILE A 454 0.26 -18.49 0.20
CA ILE A 454 1.44 -18.85 1.00
C ILE A 454 1.03 -19.47 2.32
N LYS A 455 0.09 -18.81 3.03
CA LYS A 455 -0.38 -19.29 4.35
C LYS A 455 -1.06 -20.64 4.26
N GLU A 456 -1.78 -20.92 3.19
CA GLU A 456 -2.44 -22.22 2.99
C GLU A 456 -1.41 -23.34 2.79
N VAL A 457 -0.33 -23.08 2.04
CA VAL A 457 0.72 -24.07 1.77
C VAL A 457 1.67 -24.25 2.96
N LEU A 458 2.12 -23.15 3.57
CA LEU A 458 3.13 -23.18 4.63
C LEU A 458 2.54 -23.29 6.04
N GLY A 459 1.26 -22.97 6.20
CA GLY A 459 0.61 -22.78 7.49
C GLY A 459 0.85 -21.38 8.09
N PRO A 460 0.06 -20.97 9.09
CA PRO A 460 0.05 -19.60 9.62
C PRO A 460 1.33 -19.18 10.38
N TYR A 461 2.19 -20.14 10.75
CA TYR A 461 3.38 -19.91 11.59
C TYR A 461 4.71 -20.07 10.84
N ARG A 462 4.69 -20.43 9.55
CA ARG A 462 5.91 -20.59 8.75
C ARG A 462 6.07 -19.42 7.80
N VAL A 463 6.46 -18.29 8.36
CA VAL A 463 7.13 -17.23 7.61
C VAL A 463 8.63 -17.42 7.87
N GLY A 464 9.48 -17.25 6.87
CA GLY A 464 10.92 -17.49 7.00
C GLY A 464 11.59 -16.56 8.04
N GLU A 465 12.92 -16.59 8.07
CA GLU A 465 13.68 -15.65 8.90
C GLU A 465 13.25 -14.19 8.62
N PRO A 466 13.34 -13.28 9.62
CA PRO A 466 13.02 -11.88 9.41
C PRO A 466 13.75 -11.31 8.18
N ASN A 467 13.03 -10.53 7.37
CA ASN A 467 13.61 -9.90 6.18
C ASN A 467 14.69 -8.89 6.59
N LYS A 468 15.95 -9.28 6.41
CA LYS A 468 17.11 -8.51 6.88
C LYS A 468 17.17 -7.14 6.21
N LEU A 469 16.85 -7.04 4.92
CA LEU A 469 16.88 -5.77 4.18
C LEU A 469 15.86 -4.77 4.72
N ILE A 470 14.66 -5.23 5.05
CA ILE A 470 13.62 -4.41 5.66
C ILE A 470 14.04 -3.95 7.06
N ASP A 471 14.55 -4.87 7.88
CA ASP A 471 15.00 -4.54 9.24
C ASP A 471 16.20 -3.59 9.25
N GLU A 472 17.16 -3.77 8.34
CA GLU A 472 18.29 -2.88 8.15
C GLU A 472 17.85 -1.50 7.68
N ALA A 473 16.95 -1.41 6.70
CA ALA A 473 16.41 -0.14 6.23
C ALA A 473 15.66 0.60 7.33
N PHE A 474 14.85 -0.10 8.13
CA PHE A 474 14.17 0.50 9.28
C PHE A 474 15.18 1.10 10.29
N LYS A 475 16.19 0.30 10.68
CA LYS A 475 17.24 0.74 11.61
C LYS A 475 18.06 1.89 11.04
N LYS A 476 18.38 1.85 9.74
CA LYS A 476 19.26 2.81 9.06
C LYS A 476 18.57 4.12 8.72
N HIS A 477 17.27 4.14 8.47
CA HIS A 477 16.60 5.33 7.93
C HIS A 477 15.43 5.84 8.76
N VAL A 478 14.77 4.98 9.55
CA VAL A 478 13.55 5.36 10.29
C VAL A 478 13.81 5.56 11.78
N LEU A 479 14.63 4.69 12.39
CA LEU A 479 14.97 4.86 13.80
C LEU A 479 15.83 6.10 13.99
N PRO A 480 15.60 6.91 15.05
CA PRO A 480 16.49 8.00 15.40
C PRO A 480 17.94 7.54 15.54
N SER A 481 18.90 8.36 15.13
CA SER A 481 20.33 8.02 15.11
C SER A 481 20.85 7.53 16.47
N SER A 482 20.38 8.11 17.55
CA SER A 482 20.69 7.71 18.93
C SER A 482 20.19 6.33 19.32
N TRP A 483 19.12 5.82 18.68
CA TRP A 483 18.56 4.49 18.94
C TRP A 483 19.30 3.39 18.16
N ARG A 484 20.22 3.77 17.26
CA ARG A 484 21.00 2.84 16.43
C ARG A 484 22.24 2.30 17.13
N SER A 485 22.66 2.89 18.25
CA SER A 485 23.85 2.45 19.00
C SER A 485 23.49 1.36 20.02
N PRO A 486 24.01 0.12 19.87
CA PRO A 486 23.72 -0.97 20.80
C PRO A 486 24.30 -0.78 22.22
N ASN A 487 25.18 0.22 22.42
CA ASN A 487 25.94 0.41 23.67
C ASN A 487 25.35 1.45 24.65
N LYS A 488 24.09 1.89 24.49
CA LYS A 488 23.41 2.84 25.41
C LYS A 488 22.11 2.28 26.00
N ARG A 489 22.06 1.00 26.35
CA ARG A 489 20.98 0.43 27.18
C ARG A 489 21.43 0.20 28.60
#